data_AF-A0A3P1TCG5-F1
#
_entry.id   AF-A0A3P1TCG5-F1
#
_cell.length_a   1.000
_cell.length_b   1.000
_cell.length_c   1.000
_cell.angle_alpha   90.00
_cell.angle_beta   90.00
_cell.angle_gamma   90.00
#
_symmetry.space_group_name_H-M   'P 1'
#
loop_
_entity.id
_entity.type
_entity.pdbx_description
1 polymer ?
#
loop_
_entity_poly.entity_id
_entity_poly.type
_entity_poly.pdbx_seq_one_letter_code
_entity_poly.pdbx_strand_id
1 'polypeptide(L)'
;MASTEEIRTDLAEIVNDVAGVAAEDVQLDKSFVDDLGVDSLSMVEIIYACEDKFGVSIPDEDSKNLKTVGDAVAYIERAQA
;
A
#
# COMPACT_ATOMS: atom_id res chain seq x y z
N MET A 1 15.68 3.21 8.81
CA MET A 1 15.21 3.26 7.41
C MET A 1 14.56 1.92 7.18
N ALA A 2 13.24 1.87 7.05
CA ALA A 2 12.58 0.64 6.67
C ALA A 2 13.01 0.31 5.23
N SER A 3 13.33 -0.95 4.97
CA SER A 3 13.71 -1.39 3.62
C SER A 3 12.44 -1.56 2.77
N THR A 4 12.54 -1.39 1.45
CA THR A 4 11.44 -1.62 0.49
C THR A 4 10.69 -2.94 0.76
N GLU A 5 11.42 -3.99 1.15
CA GLU A 5 10.88 -5.30 1.48
C GLU A 5 10.05 -5.31 2.78
N GLU A 6 10.42 -4.53 3.80
CA GLU A 6 9.66 -4.40 5.04
C GLU A 6 8.35 -3.67 4.77
N ILE A 7 8.41 -2.52 4.09
CA ILE A 7 7.23 -1.73 3.72
C ILE A 7 6.27 -2.56 2.87
N ARG A 8 6.80 -3.30 1.87
CA ARG A 8 5.98 -4.20 1.05
C ARG A 8 5.34 -5.28 1.89
N THR A 9 6.06 -5.89 2.83
CA THR A 9 5.53 -6.97 3.68
C THR A 9 4.42 -6.45 4.58
N ASP A 10 4.65 -5.34 5.27
CA ASP A 10 3.67 -4.71 6.16
C ASP A 10 2.44 -4.22 5.39
N LEU A 11 2.62 -3.60 4.22
CA LEU A 11 1.53 -3.21 3.34
C LEU A 11 0.77 -4.43 2.82
N ALA A 12 1.46 -5.50 2.45
CA ALA A 12 0.85 -6.74 2.02
C ALA A 12 0.01 -7.41 3.11
N GLU A 13 0.44 -7.35 4.37
CA GLU A 13 -0.36 -7.80 5.51
C GLU A 13 -1.64 -6.98 5.68
N ILE A 14 -1.55 -5.64 5.58
CA ILE A 14 -2.71 -4.75 5.68
C ILE A 14 -3.69 -5.03 4.53
N VAL A 15 -3.18 -5.14 3.31
CA VAL A 15 -3.98 -5.43 2.11
C VAL A 15 -4.64 -6.82 2.25
N ASN A 16 -3.96 -7.80 2.83
CA ASN A 16 -4.54 -9.11 3.11
C ASN A 16 -5.66 -9.05 4.17
N ASP A 17 -5.49 -8.27 5.23
CA ASP A 17 -6.50 -8.15 6.29
C ASP A 17 -7.74 -7.38 5.82
N VAL A 18 -7.54 -6.32 5.05
CA VAL A 18 -8.62 -5.42 4.58
C VAL A 18 -9.29 -5.91 3.30
N ALA A 19 -8.51 -6.32 2.30
CA ALA A 19 -9.00 -6.72 0.98
C ALA A 19 -9.03 -8.24 0.78
N GLY A 20 -8.48 -9.04 1.69
CA GLY A 20 -8.44 -10.50 1.55
C GLY A 20 -7.47 -10.99 0.46
N VAL A 21 -6.54 -10.14 0.03
CA VAL A 21 -5.60 -10.44 -1.05
C VAL A 21 -4.31 -11.01 -0.45
N ALA A 22 -3.88 -12.16 -0.96
CA ALA A 22 -2.71 -12.83 -0.42
C ALA A 22 -1.45 -11.97 -0.53
N ALA A 23 -0.63 -11.92 0.52
CA ALA A 23 0.59 -11.12 0.55
C ALA A 23 1.63 -11.52 -0.53
N GLU A 24 1.52 -12.75 -1.05
CA GLU A 24 2.29 -13.24 -2.19
C GLU A 24 1.88 -12.59 -3.52
N ASP A 25 0.61 -12.21 -3.67
CA ASP A 25 0.08 -11.49 -4.84
C ASP A 25 0.41 -9.99 -4.76
N VAL A 26 0.73 -9.47 -3.58
CA VAL A 26 1.15 -8.07 -3.38
C VAL A 26 2.62 -7.89 -3.83
N GLN A 27 2.78 -7.81 -5.15
CA GLN A 27 4.05 -7.55 -5.85
C GLN A 27 4.12 -6.11 -6.34
N LEU A 28 5.32 -5.53 -6.46
CA LEU A 28 5.52 -4.13 -6.87
C LEU A 28 4.89 -3.81 -8.25
N ASP A 29 4.88 -4.79 -9.16
CA ASP A 29 4.28 -4.68 -10.50
C ASP A 29 2.75 -4.78 -10.53
N LYS A 30 2.11 -5.12 -9.40
CA LYS A 30 0.68 -5.38 -9.31
C LYS A 30 -0.09 -4.09 -9.00
N SER A 31 -1.24 -3.95 -9.62
CA SER A 31 -2.12 -2.80 -9.38
C SER A 31 -3.16 -3.15 -8.33
N PHE A 32 -3.34 -2.29 -7.32
CA PHE A 32 -4.32 -2.52 -6.26
C PHE A 32 -5.73 -2.69 -6.82
N VAL A 33 -6.14 -1.80 -7.72
CA VAL A 33 -7.50 -1.81 -8.26
C VAL A 33 -7.66 -2.80 -9.42
N ASP A 34 -6.70 -2.81 -10.36
CA ASP A 34 -6.84 -3.56 -11.62
C ASP A 34 -6.47 -5.05 -11.50
N ASP A 35 -5.45 -5.36 -10.67
CA ASP A 35 -4.93 -6.73 -10.56
C ASP A 35 -5.39 -7.40 -9.25
N LEU A 36 -5.24 -6.69 -8.12
CA LEU A 36 -5.65 -7.20 -6.81
C LEU A 36 -7.15 -7.03 -6.54
N GLY A 37 -7.87 -6.27 -7.38
CA GLY A 37 -9.31 -6.07 -7.24
C GLY A 37 -9.71 -5.35 -5.95
N VAL A 38 -8.81 -4.56 -5.36
CA VAL A 38 -9.05 -3.79 -4.15
C VAL A 38 -10.10 -2.72 -4.44
N ASP A 39 -11.22 -2.81 -3.74
CA ASP A 39 -12.27 -1.81 -3.80
C ASP A 39 -11.78 -0.45 -3.28
N SER A 40 -12.34 0.64 -3.82
CA SER A 40 -11.96 2.01 -3.41
C SER A 40 -12.18 2.28 -1.92
N LEU A 41 -13.12 1.56 -1.27
CA LEU A 41 -13.33 1.62 0.17
C LEU A 41 -12.18 0.94 0.93
N SER A 42 -11.83 -0.28 0.54
CA SER A 42 -10.69 -1.02 1.08
C SER A 42 -9.38 -0.25 0.89
N MET A 43 -9.22 0.44 -0.24
CA MET A 43 -8.04 1.27 -0.51
C MET A 43 -7.88 2.40 0.52
N VAL A 44 -8.98 3.06 0.91
CA VAL A 44 -8.96 4.11 1.95
C VAL A 44 -8.57 3.52 3.30
N GLU A 45 -9.09 2.36 3.67
CA GLU A 45 -8.73 1.68 4.92
C GLU A 45 -7.26 1.23 4.93
N ILE A 46 -6.76 0.68 3.82
CA ILE A 46 -5.35 0.28 3.66
C ILE A 46 -4.43 1.49 3.82
N ILE A 47 -4.76 2.61 3.16
CA ILE A 47 -3.96 3.83 3.26
C ILE A 47 -3.94 4.34 4.70
N TYR A 48 -5.09 4.42 5.36
CA TYR A 48 -5.17 4.89 6.74
C TYR A 48 -4.39 3.99 7.71
N ALA A 49 -4.49 2.67 7.54
CA ALA A 49 -3.71 1.71 8.32
C ALA A 49 -2.20 1.82 8.03
N CYS A 50 -1.80 2.09 6.79
CA CYS A 50 -0.41 2.35 6.44
C CYS A 50 0.07 3.67 7.05
N GLU A 51 -0.69 4.76 6.96
CA GLU A 51 -0.37 6.05 7.57
C GLU A 51 -0.14 5.93 9.08
N ASP A 52 -1.02 5.22 9.79
CA ASP A 52 -0.88 4.97 11.23
C ASP A 52 0.33 4.08 11.55
N LYS A 53 0.50 2.97 10.81
CA LYS A 53 1.57 1.99 11.05
C LYS A 53 2.96 2.53 10.73
N PHE A 54 3.09 3.26 9.62
CA PHE A 54 4.36 3.82 9.15
C PHE A 54 4.59 5.26 9.62
N GLY A 55 3.59 5.93 10.18
CA GLY A 55 3.67 7.33 10.58
C GLY A 55 3.85 8.28 9.39
N VAL A 56 3.35 7.90 8.21
CA VAL A 56 3.40 8.70 6.99
C VAL A 56 2.07 9.41 6.77
N SER A 57 2.06 10.43 5.92
CA SER A 57 0.82 11.06 5.46
C SER A 57 0.76 10.99 3.94
N ILE A 58 -0.23 10.26 3.43
CA ILE A 58 -0.49 10.02 2.01
C ILE A 58 -1.75 10.83 1.66
N PRO A 59 -1.60 12.03 1.07
CA PRO A 59 -2.75 12.84 0.69
C PRO A 59 -3.57 12.12 -0.38
N ASP A 60 -4.87 12.41 -0.39
CA ASP A 60 -5.86 11.85 -1.34
C ASP A 60 -5.47 12.03 -2.82
N GLU A 61 -4.67 13.06 -3.13
CA GLU A 61 -4.16 13.32 -4.47
C GLU A 61 -3.02 12.37 -4.84
N ASP A 62 -2.11 12.07 -3.91
CA ASP A 62 -1.05 11.10 -4.14
C ASP A 62 -1.64 9.69 -4.16
N SER A 63 -2.53 9.34 -3.23
CA SER A 63 -3.17 8.01 -3.21
C SER A 63 -3.92 7.67 -4.50
N LYS A 64 -4.52 8.65 -5.17
CA LYS A 64 -5.14 8.47 -6.49
C LYS A 64 -4.12 8.24 -7.61
N ASN A 65 -2.89 8.70 -7.43
CA ASN A 65 -1.78 8.41 -8.33
C ASN A 65 -1.09 7.08 -7.99
N LEU A 66 -1.22 6.58 -6.74
CA LEU A 66 -0.71 5.28 -6.30
C LEU A 66 -1.58 4.13 -6.84
N LYS A 67 -1.39 3.79 -8.11
CA LYS A 67 -2.11 2.68 -8.75
C LYS A 67 -1.48 1.33 -8.50
N THR A 68 -0.17 1.28 -8.31
CA THR A 68 0.59 0.04 -8.11
C THR A 68 1.14 -0.06 -6.70
N VAL A 69 1.37 -1.30 -6.26
CA VAL A 69 2.07 -1.58 -5.00
C VAL A 69 3.46 -0.94 -5.01
N GLY A 70 4.15 -0.96 -6.16
CA GLY A 70 5.45 -0.34 -6.32
C GLY A 70 5.44 1.16 -6.06
N ASP A 71 4.46 1.86 -6.61
CA ASP A 71 4.26 3.29 -6.34
C ASP A 71 4.01 3.53 -4.85
N ALA A 72 3.13 2.75 -4.22
CA ALA A 72 2.79 2.93 -2.81
C ALA A 72 3.99 2.67 -1.89
N VAL A 73 4.73 1.59 -2.13
CA VAL A 73 5.93 1.24 -1.37
C VAL A 73 7.00 2.33 -1.54
N ALA A 74 7.26 2.78 -2.77
CA ALA A 74 8.23 3.84 -3.03
C ALA A 74 7.83 5.19 -2.42
N TYR A 75 6.52 5.48 -2.37
CA TYR A 75 6.00 6.67 -1.73
C TYR A 75 6.21 6.63 -0.21
N ILE A 76 5.82 5.53 0.44
CA ILE A 76 6.01 5.32 1.88
C ILE A 76 7.50 5.38 2.22
N GLU A 77 8.36 4.73 1.42
CA GLU A 77 9.81 4.75 1.63
C GLU A 77 10.37 6.17 1.57
N ARG A 78 9.93 6.99 0.60
CA ARG A 78 10.32 8.41 0.52
C ARG A 78 9.77 9.25 1.66
N ALA A 79 8.56 8.95 2.13
CA ALA A 79 7.93 9.67 3.23
C ALA A 79 8.54 9.34 4.60
N GLN A 80 9.09 8.13 4.75
CA GLN A 80 9.83 7.69 5.95
C GLN A 80 11.34 8.03 5.92
N ALA A 81 11.86 8.58 4.83
CA ALA A 81 13.28 8.88 4.62
C ALA A 81 13.73 10.20 5.28
#